data_AF-A0A9W8RYX6-F1
#
_entry.id   AF-A0A9W8RYX6-F1
#
_cell.length_a   1.000
_cell.length_b   1.000
_cell.length_c   1.000
_cell.angle_alpha   90.00
_cell.angle_beta   90.00
_cell.angle_gamma   90.00
#
_symmetry.space_group_name_H-M   'P 1'
#
loop_
_entity.id
_entity.type
_entity.pdbx_description
1 polymer ?
#
loop_
_entity_poly.entity_id
_entity_poly.type
_entity_poly.pdbx_seq_one_letter_code
_entity_poly.pdbx_strand_id
1 'polypeptide(L)'
;MSTFKHFSDLPRELRDQIWSLAIREDRPGVHIFRGYDRRKDKVMKTHAMVSCDSYSRTLAEPSWHQCFPNIDEDCSDKNVSTYLQDGGMWTACKESRLVMESYYRQSEWQDIHMDASKPYARRKDIQETFKMPSTGYFAGGPLHCFTVFPHRDLFVLQTDDLESVDWASVGDEPLFFWTLPDFEGIKHIAIEYNPEWGIQMSKDISCFCYMDIVEIIIEAAFEVETSICKIWFIDHSLRRRADAPTFEEKSGNWIETNAFYASDRRLLELDIGYGTSPNYHWQYLRPVGDISDEDCASSHYFVQSLAEEIRDNMYDHCNGVVRRACEIGLLGWDDL
;
A
#
# COMPACT_ATOMS: atom_id res chain seq x y z
N MET A 1 26.32 4.79 40.21
CA MET A 1 26.03 3.81 39.14
C MET A 1 24.55 3.49 39.21
N SER A 2 23.78 3.87 38.20
CA SER A 2 22.35 3.53 38.11
C SER A 2 22.22 2.14 37.50
N THR A 3 21.78 1.16 38.30
CA THR A 3 21.41 -0.17 37.81
C THR A 3 20.09 -0.05 37.04
N PHE A 4 20.11 -0.39 35.75
CA PHE A 4 18.91 -0.49 34.95
C PHE A 4 18.04 -1.64 35.50
N LYS A 5 16.78 -1.37 35.83
CA LYS A 5 15.84 -2.41 36.30
C LYS A 5 15.38 -3.24 35.11
N HIS A 6 15.20 -4.55 35.28
CA HIS A 6 14.60 -5.36 34.23
C HIS A 6 13.16 -4.90 33.95
N PHE A 7 12.72 -5.04 32.70
CA PHE A 7 11.36 -4.64 32.31
C PHE A 7 10.29 -5.27 33.21
N SER A 8 10.45 -6.57 33.53
CA SER A 8 9.55 -7.33 34.41
C SER A 8 9.45 -6.77 35.84
N ASP A 9 10.46 -6.03 36.30
CA ASP A 9 10.52 -5.48 37.65
C ASP A 9 9.91 -4.08 37.75
N LEU A 10 9.48 -3.52 36.61
CA LEU A 10 8.79 -2.24 36.56
C LEU A 10 7.35 -2.41 37.08
N PRO A 11 6.83 -1.40 37.81
CA PRO A 11 5.40 -1.28 38.10
C PRO A 11 4.56 -1.48 36.83
N ARG A 12 3.39 -2.09 36.98
CA ARG A 12 2.51 -2.42 35.85
C ARG A 12 2.18 -1.19 35.01
N GLU A 13 1.96 -0.06 35.65
CA GLU A 13 1.63 1.21 35.01
C GLU A 13 2.73 1.67 34.05
N LEU A 14 4.00 1.46 34.42
CA LEU A 14 5.13 1.79 33.55
C LEU A 14 5.29 0.79 32.41
N ARG A 15 5.04 -0.50 32.66
CA ARG A 15 5.06 -1.52 31.61
C ARG A 15 3.96 -1.28 30.57
N ASP A 16 2.76 -0.95 31.02
CA ASP A 16 1.62 -0.62 30.15
C ASP A 16 1.93 0.65 29.32
N GLN A 17 2.52 1.69 29.92
CA GLN A 17 2.97 2.87 29.18
C GLN A 17 4.03 2.55 28.12
N ILE A 18 5.02 1.73 28.46
CA ILE A 18 6.06 1.30 27.51
C ILE A 18 5.43 0.54 26.34
N TRP A 19 4.49 -0.37 26.62
CA TRP A 19 3.78 -1.08 25.56
C TRP A 19 2.94 -0.15 24.70
N SER A 20 2.23 0.82 25.28
CA SER A 20 1.48 1.83 24.50
C SER A 20 2.38 2.68 23.61
N LEU A 21 3.60 2.99 24.06
CA LEU A 21 4.60 3.73 23.27
C LEU A 21 5.26 2.87 22.18
N ALA A 22 5.20 1.54 22.30
CA ALA A 22 5.75 0.62 21.31
C ALA A 22 4.79 0.33 20.14
N ILE A 23 3.53 0.73 20.26
CA ILE A 23 2.58 0.67 19.14
C ILE A 23 3.03 1.66 18.06
N ARG A 24 2.88 1.28 16.79
CA ARG A 24 3.20 2.17 15.67
C ARG A 24 2.44 3.49 15.75
N GLU A 25 3.04 4.53 15.20
CA GLU A 25 2.37 5.82 15.08
C GLU A 25 1.10 5.72 14.23
N ASP A 26 0.11 6.57 14.54
CA ASP A 26 -1.17 6.62 13.85
C ASP A 26 -1.06 7.35 12.49
N ARG A 27 -0.25 6.80 11.59
CA ARG A 27 -0.03 7.31 10.22
C ARG A 27 -0.33 6.22 9.18
N PRO A 28 -0.64 6.60 7.93
CA PRO A 28 -0.76 5.65 6.83
C PRO A 28 0.51 4.82 6.68
N GLY A 29 0.42 3.51 6.89
CA GLY A 29 1.56 2.59 6.82
C GLY A 29 1.79 2.08 5.40
N VAL A 30 3.01 1.63 5.12
CA VAL A 30 3.34 0.85 3.91
C VAL A 30 3.37 -0.62 4.29
N HIS A 31 2.70 -1.47 3.52
CA HIS A 31 2.66 -2.91 3.74
C HIS A 31 2.92 -3.67 2.45
N ILE A 32 3.99 -4.45 2.45
CA ILE A 32 4.45 -5.25 1.31
C ILE A 32 3.87 -6.65 1.45
N PHE A 33 3.19 -7.08 0.38
CA PHE A 33 2.61 -8.41 0.25
C PHE A 33 2.97 -9.01 -1.10
N ARG A 34 3.11 -10.33 -1.15
CA ARG A 34 3.29 -11.03 -2.41
C ARG A 34 1.95 -11.24 -3.10
N GLY A 35 1.89 -10.96 -4.39
CA GLY A 35 0.77 -11.33 -5.24
C GLY A 35 0.67 -12.84 -5.37
N TYR A 36 -0.49 -13.40 -5.02
CA TYR A 36 -0.74 -14.84 -5.10
C TYR A 36 -1.18 -15.23 -6.51
N ASP A 37 -0.29 -15.91 -7.25
CA ASP A 37 -0.60 -16.47 -8.56
C ASP A 37 -1.29 -17.85 -8.41
N ARG A 38 -2.62 -17.87 -8.58
CA ARG A 38 -3.43 -19.11 -8.52
C ARG A 38 -2.99 -20.18 -9.52
N ARG A 39 -2.33 -19.81 -10.62
CA ARG A 39 -1.88 -20.75 -11.67
C ARG A 39 -0.57 -21.44 -11.27
N LYS A 40 0.35 -20.72 -10.61
CA LYS A 40 1.67 -21.23 -10.18
C LYS A 40 1.62 -21.89 -8.80
N ASP A 41 0.85 -21.34 -7.85
CA ASP A 41 0.81 -21.79 -6.45
C ASP A 41 -0.24 -22.91 -6.19
N LYS A 42 -0.30 -23.91 -7.10
CA LYS A 42 -1.17 -25.10 -6.97
C LYS A 42 -0.86 -25.98 -5.74
N VAL A 43 0.27 -25.75 -5.08
CA VAL A 43 0.78 -26.58 -3.98
C VAL A 43 0.77 -25.78 -2.68
N MET A 44 -0.32 -25.99 -1.92
CA MET A 44 -0.56 -25.54 -0.54
C MET A 44 -0.78 -24.03 -0.33
N LYS A 45 -1.84 -23.71 0.43
CA LYS A 45 -2.14 -22.37 1.01
C LYS A 45 -1.09 -21.91 2.04
N THR A 46 0.09 -22.50 2.03
CA THR A 46 1.25 -22.09 2.80
C THR A 46 1.60 -20.65 2.41
N HIS A 47 1.80 -19.80 3.41
CA HIS A 47 2.11 -18.37 3.30
C HIS A 47 0.95 -17.48 2.84
N ALA A 48 -0.24 -18.02 2.55
CA ALA A 48 -1.40 -17.19 2.22
C ALA A 48 -1.80 -16.34 3.43
N MET A 49 -2.23 -15.10 3.15
CA MET A 49 -2.80 -14.24 4.18
C MET A 49 -4.13 -14.83 4.68
N VAL A 50 -4.34 -14.83 5.99
CA VAL A 50 -5.56 -15.32 6.64
C VAL A 50 -6.12 -14.25 7.57
N SER A 51 -7.41 -13.95 7.41
CA SER A 51 -8.15 -13.03 8.26
C SER A 51 -9.59 -13.53 8.39
N CYS A 52 -10.19 -13.42 9.59
CA CYS A 52 -11.52 -13.95 9.89
C CYS A 52 -11.75 -15.40 9.40
N ASP A 53 -10.78 -16.29 9.65
CA ASP A 53 -10.80 -17.70 9.23
C ASP A 53 -10.93 -17.92 7.70
N SER A 54 -10.71 -16.87 6.91
CA SER A 54 -10.78 -16.86 5.46
C SER A 54 -9.39 -16.63 4.87
N TYR A 55 -9.08 -17.39 3.82
CA TYR A 55 -7.84 -17.23 3.07
C TYR A 55 -8.01 -16.13 2.04
N SER A 56 -7.04 -15.25 1.99
CA SER A 56 -6.78 -14.35 0.88
C SER A 56 -6.71 -15.10 -0.44
N ARG A 57 -7.17 -14.44 -1.51
CA ARG A 57 -7.12 -14.98 -2.87
C ARG A 57 -6.00 -14.37 -3.70
N THR A 58 -5.49 -13.20 -3.31
CA THR A 58 -4.52 -12.43 -4.07
C THR A 58 -3.28 -12.01 -3.27
N LEU A 59 -3.28 -12.14 -1.93
CA LEU A 59 -2.19 -11.69 -1.06
C LEU A 59 -1.59 -12.83 -0.22
N ALA A 60 -0.26 -12.83 -0.15
CA ALA A 60 0.54 -13.77 0.62
C ALA A 60 1.69 -13.07 1.35
N GLU A 61 2.37 -13.81 2.22
CA GLU A 61 3.58 -13.37 2.89
C GLU A 61 4.59 -12.85 1.85
N PRO A 62 5.20 -11.69 2.08
CA PRO A 62 6.12 -11.10 1.14
C PRO A 62 7.35 -11.98 0.93
N SER A 63 7.91 -11.87 -0.26
CA SER A 63 9.15 -12.52 -0.59
C SER A 63 10.35 -11.74 -0.04
N TRP A 64 11.20 -12.40 0.74
CA TRP A 64 12.41 -11.80 1.32
C TRP A 64 13.40 -11.26 0.28
N HIS A 65 13.34 -11.76 -0.96
CA HIS A 65 14.25 -11.37 -2.05
C HIS A 65 13.68 -10.29 -2.99
N GLN A 66 12.46 -9.80 -2.75
CA GLN A 66 11.80 -8.76 -3.56
C GLN A 66 11.41 -7.55 -2.71
N CYS A 67 11.99 -7.40 -1.51
CA CYS A 67 11.72 -6.25 -0.66
C CYS A 67 12.46 -5.01 -1.18
N PHE A 68 12.03 -3.82 -0.72
CA PHE A 68 12.65 -2.57 -1.12
C PHE A 68 14.17 -2.57 -0.89
N PRO A 69 14.94 -1.96 -1.81
CA PRO A 69 16.36 -1.74 -1.61
C PRO A 69 16.60 -0.96 -0.32
N ASN A 70 17.52 -1.43 0.51
CA ASN A 70 17.87 -0.70 1.73
C ASN A 70 18.44 0.70 1.38
N ILE A 71 18.15 1.72 2.21
CA ILE A 71 18.80 3.04 2.08
C ILE A 71 20.30 2.91 2.36
N ASP A 72 20.65 2.05 3.32
CA ASP A 72 22.02 1.72 3.64
C ASP A 72 22.53 0.62 2.69
N GLU A 73 23.36 1.00 1.72
CA GLU A 73 23.93 0.10 0.71
C GLU A 73 24.72 -1.08 1.31
N ASP A 74 25.16 -0.96 2.57
CA ASP A 74 25.89 -2.01 3.30
C ASP A 74 24.95 -3.05 3.93
N CYS A 75 23.64 -2.82 3.92
CA CYS A 75 22.64 -3.71 4.49
C CYS A 75 21.85 -4.49 3.42
N SER A 76 21.48 -5.74 3.74
CA SER A 76 20.57 -6.50 2.88
C SER A 76 19.20 -5.83 2.80
N ASP A 77 18.50 -6.04 1.69
CA ASP A 77 17.10 -5.69 1.52
C ASP A 77 16.28 -6.29 2.66
N LYS A 78 15.34 -5.49 3.18
CA LYS A 78 14.49 -5.88 4.30
C LYS A 78 13.06 -5.51 3.99
N ASN A 79 12.15 -6.33 4.48
CA ASN A 79 10.75 -5.96 4.51
C ASN A 79 10.59 -4.73 5.43
N VAL A 80 10.26 -3.59 4.85
CA VAL A 80 10.07 -2.31 5.56
C VAL A 80 8.61 -2.07 5.97
N SER A 81 7.78 -3.11 5.88
CA SER A 81 6.35 -3.00 6.20
C SER A 81 6.12 -2.55 7.64
N THR A 82 5.20 -1.60 7.82
CA THR A 82 4.86 -1.09 9.15
C THR A 82 4.23 -2.17 10.03
N TYR A 83 3.49 -3.13 9.44
CA TYR A 83 2.86 -4.20 10.22
C TYR A 83 3.86 -5.07 10.99
N LEU A 84 5.15 -5.06 10.65
CA LEU A 84 6.17 -5.81 11.38
C LEU A 84 6.34 -5.30 12.82
N GLN A 85 6.13 -3.99 13.04
CA GLN A 85 6.11 -3.39 14.39
C GLN A 85 4.95 -3.98 15.22
N ASP A 86 3.74 -4.01 14.62
CA ASP A 86 2.55 -4.57 15.25
C ASP A 86 2.67 -6.09 15.47
N GLY A 87 3.22 -6.83 14.51
CA GLY A 87 3.38 -8.28 14.58
C GLY A 87 4.22 -8.75 15.75
N GLY A 88 5.31 -8.02 16.05
CA GLY A 88 6.10 -8.24 17.26
C GLY A 88 5.28 -8.03 18.53
N MET A 89 4.49 -6.97 18.59
CA MET A 89 3.63 -6.64 19.74
C MET A 89 2.54 -7.69 19.97
N TRP A 90 1.94 -8.25 18.93
CA TRP A 90 0.92 -9.30 19.03
C TRP A 90 1.46 -10.61 19.64
N THR A 91 2.75 -10.87 19.47
CA THR A 91 3.38 -12.17 19.75
C THR A 91 4.35 -12.14 20.93
N ALA A 92 4.83 -10.97 21.35
CA ALA A 92 5.82 -10.81 22.42
C ALA A 92 5.39 -11.42 23.76
N CYS A 93 4.23 -11.02 24.30
CA CYS A 93 3.68 -11.56 25.54
C CYS A 93 2.19 -11.22 25.69
N LYS A 94 1.55 -11.76 26.74
CA LYS A 94 0.13 -11.51 27.05
C LYS A 94 -0.15 -10.03 27.34
N GLU A 95 0.75 -9.33 28.03
CA GLU A 95 0.56 -7.92 28.38
C GLU A 95 0.55 -7.03 27.14
N SER A 96 1.54 -7.22 26.25
CA SER A 96 1.61 -6.53 24.97
C SER A 96 0.37 -6.79 24.11
N ARG A 97 -0.07 -8.05 24.02
CA ARG A 97 -1.30 -8.40 23.28
C ARG A 97 -2.54 -7.68 23.82
N LEU A 98 -2.74 -7.63 25.14
CA LEU A 98 -3.88 -6.94 25.73
C LEU A 98 -3.88 -5.43 25.42
N VAL A 99 -2.70 -4.82 25.38
CA VAL A 99 -2.54 -3.41 24.98
C VAL A 99 -2.93 -3.22 23.51
N MET A 100 -2.51 -4.13 22.62
CA MET A 100 -2.88 -4.11 21.19
C MET A 100 -4.39 -4.31 20.98
N GLU A 101 -5.00 -5.30 21.63
CA GLU A 101 -6.45 -5.57 21.56
C GLU A 101 -7.27 -4.34 21.98
N SER A 102 -6.82 -3.67 23.06
CA SER A 102 -7.44 -2.44 23.56
C SER A 102 -7.23 -1.26 22.61
N TYR A 103 -6.02 -1.05 22.09
CA TYR A 103 -5.69 0.08 21.23
C TYR A 103 -6.47 0.04 19.91
N TYR A 104 -6.49 -1.13 19.27
CA TYR A 104 -7.18 -1.33 18.00
C TYR A 104 -8.68 -1.59 18.16
N ARG A 105 -9.22 -1.56 19.39
CA ARG A 105 -10.65 -1.78 19.69
C ARG A 105 -11.19 -3.06 19.05
N GLN A 106 -10.40 -4.13 19.04
CA GLN A 106 -10.66 -5.33 18.24
C GLN A 106 -12.01 -5.99 18.60
N SER A 107 -12.39 -6.02 19.88
CA SER A 107 -13.67 -6.56 20.32
C SER A 107 -14.87 -5.73 19.85
N GLU A 108 -14.77 -4.41 19.85
CA GLU A 108 -15.85 -3.53 19.39
C GLU A 108 -16.12 -3.72 17.90
N TRP A 109 -15.04 -3.87 17.14
CA TRP A 109 -15.05 -4.19 15.72
C TRP A 109 -15.66 -5.57 15.44
N GLN A 110 -15.32 -6.59 16.26
CA GLN A 110 -15.95 -7.92 16.19
C GLN A 110 -17.45 -7.88 16.49
N ASP A 111 -17.86 -7.14 17.52
CA ASP A 111 -19.26 -7.01 17.90
C ASP A 111 -20.09 -6.34 16.79
N ILE A 112 -19.55 -5.29 16.16
CA ILE A 112 -20.20 -4.63 15.02
C ILE A 112 -20.37 -5.62 13.84
N HIS A 113 -19.37 -6.46 13.58
CA HIS A 113 -19.46 -7.49 12.54
C HIS A 113 -20.54 -8.55 12.83
N MET A 114 -20.63 -9.02 14.08
CA MET A 114 -21.62 -10.05 14.47
C MET A 114 -23.07 -9.52 14.53
N ASP A 115 -23.27 -8.21 14.68
CA ASP A 115 -24.60 -7.57 14.70
C ASP A 115 -25.15 -7.25 13.29
N ALA A 116 -24.55 -7.77 12.21
CA ALA A 116 -24.99 -7.63 10.81
C ALA A 116 -26.43 -8.13 10.52
N SER A 117 -27.11 -8.69 11.53
CA SER A 117 -28.54 -9.03 11.51
C SER A 117 -29.48 -7.83 11.67
N LYS A 118 -28.96 -6.62 11.96
CA LYS A 118 -29.77 -5.39 12.05
C LYS A 118 -29.72 -4.59 10.74
N PRO A 119 -30.86 -4.37 10.06
CA PRO A 119 -30.93 -3.67 8.77
C PRO A 119 -30.81 -2.13 8.89
N TYR A 120 -30.03 -1.62 9.85
CA TYR A 120 -29.76 -0.18 9.96
C TYR A 120 -28.34 0.11 9.51
N ALA A 121 -28.22 0.33 8.19
CA ALA A 121 -27.12 1.08 7.61
C ALA A 121 -27.10 2.49 8.22
N ARG A 122 -26.36 2.69 9.30
CA ARG A 122 -25.62 3.95 9.39
C ARG A 122 -24.48 3.76 8.42
N ARG A 123 -24.47 4.54 7.32
CA ARG A 123 -23.22 4.89 6.65
C ARG A 123 -22.25 5.22 7.77
N LYS A 124 -21.26 4.36 8.00
CA LYS A 124 -20.19 4.74 8.91
C LYS A 124 -19.58 6.01 8.37
N ASP A 125 -19.27 6.93 9.27
CA ASP A 125 -18.52 8.12 8.90
C ASP A 125 -17.25 7.66 8.18
N ILE A 126 -16.93 8.28 7.04
CA ILE A 126 -15.66 8.09 6.32
C ILE A 126 -14.50 8.09 7.31
N GLN A 127 -14.55 8.96 8.34
CA GLN A 127 -13.54 9.04 9.38
C GLN A 127 -13.45 7.81 10.30
N GLU A 128 -14.59 7.17 10.61
CA GLU A 128 -14.59 5.94 11.41
C GLU A 128 -14.07 4.75 10.59
N THR A 129 -14.50 4.65 9.33
CA THR A 129 -14.05 3.60 8.39
C THR A 129 -12.56 3.73 8.09
N PHE A 130 -12.04 4.96 7.99
CA PHE A 130 -10.61 5.24 7.79
C PHE A 130 -9.73 4.76 8.96
N LYS A 131 -10.28 4.69 10.18
CA LYS A 131 -9.60 4.23 11.41
C LYS A 131 -9.86 2.76 11.73
N MET A 132 -10.43 2.01 10.79
CA MET A 132 -10.80 0.63 11.01
C MET A 132 -9.59 -0.30 10.71
N PRO A 133 -9.05 -1.00 11.72
CA PRO A 133 -7.96 -1.94 11.52
C PRO A 133 -8.50 -3.30 11.07
N SER A 134 -7.66 -4.03 10.34
CA SER A 134 -7.80 -5.44 10.02
C SER A 134 -6.56 -6.16 10.55
N THR A 135 -6.77 -7.23 11.34
CA THR A 135 -5.69 -8.04 11.88
C THR A 135 -5.82 -9.47 11.37
N GLY A 136 -4.72 -9.99 10.83
CA GLY A 136 -4.64 -11.35 10.31
C GLY A 136 -3.29 -11.98 10.58
N TYR A 137 -3.05 -13.14 9.96
CA TYR A 137 -1.78 -13.86 10.03
C TYR A 137 -1.48 -14.61 8.74
N PHE A 138 -0.23 -15.02 8.51
CA PHE A 138 0.12 -15.87 7.38
C PHE A 138 0.05 -17.36 7.73
N ALA A 139 -0.56 -18.15 6.86
CA ALA A 139 -0.68 -19.60 7.04
C ALA A 139 0.68 -20.31 6.89
N GLY A 140 0.88 -21.45 7.56
CA GLY A 140 2.00 -22.35 7.29
C GLY A 140 3.34 -22.05 7.98
N GLY A 141 3.42 -20.99 8.78
CA GLY A 141 4.63 -20.64 9.56
C GLY A 141 4.33 -20.37 11.05
N PRO A 142 5.33 -19.90 11.83
CA PRO A 142 5.08 -19.26 13.12
C PRO A 142 4.00 -18.18 12.96
N LEU A 143 3.23 -17.89 14.02
CA LEU A 143 2.17 -16.86 13.99
C LEU A 143 2.78 -15.49 13.66
N HIS A 144 2.86 -15.16 12.37
CA HIS A 144 3.23 -13.85 11.86
C HIS A 144 1.95 -13.04 11.73
N CYS A 145 1.54 -12.43 12.84
CA CYS A 145 0.39 -11.54 12.85
C CYS A 145 0.75 -10.22 12.18
N PHE A 146 -0.23 -9.60 11.55
CA PHE A 146 -0.12 -8.25 11.00
C PHE A 146 -1.39 -7.47 11.34
N THR A 147 -1.26 -6.15 11.48
CA THR A 147 -2.40 -5.23 11.56
C THR A 147 -2.23 -4.13 10.52
N VAL A 148 -3.26 -3.94 9.70
CA VAL A 148 -3.30 -2.97 8.60
C VAL A 148 -4.58 -2.14 8.69
N PHE A 149 -4.60 -0.96 8.08
CA PHE A 149 -5.80 -0.14 7.89
C PHE A 149 -6.16 -0.11 6.41
N PRO A 150 -7.07 -0.96 5.91
CA PRO A 150 -7.32 -1.15 4.48
C PRO A 150 -7.70 0.13 3.72
N HIS A 151 -8.41 1.04 4.39
CA HIS A 151 -8.82 2.31 3.79
C HIS A 151 -7.73 3.40 3.84
N ARG A 152 -6.64 3.19 4.57
CA ARG A 152 -5.64 4.24 4.83
C ARG A 152 -4.26 3.85 4.34
N ASP A 153 -3.84 2.64 4.68
CA ASP A 153 -2.49 2.16 4.46
C ASP A 153 -2.28 1.80 2.98
N LEU A 154 -1.02 1.84 2.53
CA LEU A 154 -0.60 1.46 1.18
C LEU A 154 -0.26 -0.03 1.13
N PHE A 155 -0.91 -0.76 0.21
CA PHE A 155 -0.64 -2.17 -0.05
C PHE A 155 0.26 -2.29 -1.27
N VAL A 156 1.52 -2.64 -1.07
CA VAL A 156 2.50 -2.83 -2.14
C VAL A 156 2.45 -4.28 -2.60
N LEU A 157 2.11 -4.48 -3.87
CA LEU A 157 2.01 -5.80 -4.49
C LEU A 157 3.35 -6.21 -5.11
N GLN A 158 4.00 -7.21 -4.54
CA GLN A 158 5.15 -7.86 -5.16
C GLN A 158 4.65 -8.88 -6.18
N THR A 159 4.86 -8.58 -7.46
CA THR A 159 4.59 -9.50 -8.55
C THR A 159 5.63 -9.32 -9.65
N ASP A 160 6.10 -10.44 -10.21
CA ASP A 160 6.98 -10.43 -11.39
C ASP A 160 6.17 -10.29 -12.69
N ASP A 161 4.84 -10.44 -12.61
CA ASP A 161 3.94 -10.57 -13.77
C ASP A 161 2.58 -9.94 -13.45
N LEU A 162 2.37 -8.71 -13.93
CA LEU A 162 1.12 -7.96 -13.72
C LEU A 162 -0.08 -8.58 -14.46
N GLU A 163 0.14 -9.36 -15.52
CA GLU A 163 -0.92 -10.07 -16.25
C GLU A 163 -1.50 -11.22 -15.41
N SER A 164 -0.69 -11.78 -14.51
CA SER A 164 -1.11 -12.88 -13.64
C SER A 164 -1.96 -12.45 -12.44
N VAL A 165 -2.05 -11.14 -12.18
CA VAL A 165 -2.77 -10.58 -11.04
C VAL A 165 -4.29 -10.61 -11.31
N ASP A 166 -5.04 -11.14 -10.34
CA ASP A 166 -6.51 -11.11 -10.32
C ASP A 166 -6.98 -9.73 -9.83
N TRP A 167 -6.87 -8.71 -10.69
CA TRP A 167 -7.17 -7.31 -10.35
C TRP A 167 -8.61 -7.13 -9.86
N ALA A 168 -9.59 -7.75 -10.53
CA ALA A 168 -10.98 -7.78 -10.06
C ALA A 168 -11.16 -8.25 -8.60
N SER A 169 -10.25 -9.07 -8.07
CA SER A 169 -10.35 -9.59 -6.69
C SER A 169 -9.40 -8.90 -5.70
N VAL A 170 -8.44 -8.09 -6.13
CA VAL A 170 -7.37 -7.57 -5.25
C VAL A 170 -7.87 -6.52 -4.26
N GLY A 171 -8.87 -5.72 -4.65
CA GLY A 171 -9.53 -4.78 -3.75
C GLY A 171 -10.47 -5.47 -2.75
N ASP A 172 -10.89 -6.70 -3.08
CA ASP A 172 -11.93 -7.47 -2.41
C ASP A 172 -11.39 -8.51 -1.42
N GLU A 173 -10.15 -8.29 -1.00
CA GLU A 173 -9.43 -9.17 -0.11
C GLU A 173 -10.18 -9.37 1.21
N PRO A 174 -10.19 -10.59 1.79
CA PRO A 174 -10.85 -10.90 3.04
C PRO A 174 -10.07 -10.33 4.24
N LEU A 175 -9.59 -9.11 4.10
CA LEU A 175 -9.31 -8.23 5.22
C LEU A 175 -10.65 -8.04 5.96
N PHE A 176 -10.57 -8.07 7.29
CA PHE A 176 -11.69 -7.99 8.21
C PHE A 176 -12.78 -7.04 7.66
N PHE A 177 -14.06 -7.47 7.65
CA PHE A 177 -15.28 -6.73 7.25
C PHE A 177 -15.83 -6.79 5.82
N TRP A 178 -15.41 -7.72 4.95
CA TRP A 178 -16.06 -7.92 3.62
C TRP A 178 -17.61 -8.03 3.65
N THR A 179 -18.18 -8.46 4.78
CA THR A 179 -19.62 -8.63 5.00
C THR A 179 -20.33 -7.40 5.57
N LEU A 180 -19.60 -6.34 5.97
CA LEU A 180 -20.24 -5.11 6.41
C LEU A 180 -20.69 -4.31 5.19
N PRO A 181 -21.98 -3.93 5.10
CA PRO A 181 -22.36 -2.87 4.18
C PRO A 181 -21.53 -1.63 4.51
N ASP A 182 -20.88 -1.05 3.50
CA ASP A 182 -19.98 0.12 3.56
C ASP A 182 -18.48 -0.15 3.89
N PHE A 183 -18.04 -1.40 4.01
CA PHE A 183 -16.60 -1.71 3.93
C PHE A 183 -16.21 -1.86 2.46
N GLU A 184 -15.44 -0.91 1.95
CA GLU A 184 -15.13 -0.81 0.52
C GLU A 184 -13.73 -1.36 0.16
N GLY A 185 -13.17 -2.22 1.02
CA GLY A 185 -11.92 -2.93 0.74
C GLY A 185 -10.65 -2.08 0.87
N ILE A 186 -9.61 -2.48 0.15
CA ILE A 186 -8.32 -1.78 0.09
C ILE A 186 -8.47 -0.53 -0.77
N LYS A 187 -8.03 0.63 -0.27
CA LYS A 187 -8.13 1.90 -1.02
C LYS A 187 -6.88 2.27 -1.80
N HIS A 188 -5.71 1.90 -1.32
CA HIS A 188 -4.44 2.24 -1.95
C HIS A 188 -3.62 0.98 -2.24
N ILE A 189 -3.37 0.72 -3.52
CA ILE A 189 -2.46 -0.33 -3.96
C ILE A 189 -1.27 0.30 -4.67
N ALA A 190 -0.10 -0.31 -4.55
CA ALA A 190 1.11 0.12 -5.22
C ALA A 190 1.78 -1.03 -5.98
N ILE A 191 2.43 -0.67 -7.08
CA ILE A 191 3.38 -1.50 -7.81
C ILE A 191 4.68 -0.71 -7.97
N GLU A 192 5.81 -1.43 -8.02
CA GLU A 192 7.11 -0.80 -8.28
C GLU A 192 7.22 -0.40 -9.75
N TYR A 193 7.70 0.82 -9.98
CA TYR A 193 7.94 1.33 -11.32
C TYR A 193 9.17 0.65 -11.95
N ASN A 194 9.03 0.15 -13.18
CA ASN A 194 10.14 -0.36 -13.96
C ASN A 194 10.64 0.71 -14.95
N PRO A 195 11.91 1.19 -14.84
CA PRO A 195 12.48 2.17 -15.75
C PRO A 195 12.45 1.77 -17.23
N GLU A 196 12.41 0.48 -17.55
CA GLU A 196 12.28 0.02 -18.93
C GLU A 196 10.97 0.47 -19.57
N TRP A 197 9.90 0.69 -18.79
CA TRP A 197 8.63 1.20 -19.33
C TRP A 197 8.78 2.62 -19.89
N GLY A 198 9.47 3.50 -19.17
CA GLY A 198 9.78 4.85 -19.63
C GLY A 198 10.73 4.85 -20.83
N ILE A 199 11.77 4.01 -20.78
CA ILE A 199 12.73 3.87 -21.90
C ILE A 199 12.02 3.38 -23.17
N GLN A 200 11.14 2.38 -23.06
CA GLN A 200 10.38 1.85 -24.20
C GLN A 200 9.44 2.92 -24.78
N MET A 201 8.72 3.64 -23.93
CA MET A 201 7.87 4.76 -24.34
C MET A 201 8.67 5.85 -25.07
N SER A 202 9.86 6.21 -24.56
CA SER A 202 10.71 7.24 -25.18
C SER A 202 11.19 6.88 -26.60
N LYS A 203 11.30 5.58 -26.91
CA LYS A 203 11.77 5.08 -28.22
C LYS A 203 10.67 5.07 -29.27
N ASP A 204 9.42 4.90 -28.87
CA ASP A 204 8.27 4.81 -29.79
C ASP A 204 7.02 5.45 -29.17
N ILE A 205 7.06 6.78 -29.03
CA ILE A 205 5.96 7.59 -28.46
C ILE A 205 4.65 7.33 -29.22
N SER A 206 4.72 7.05 -30.53
CA SER A 206 3.55 6.72 -31.35
C SER A 206 2.85 5.41 -30.99
N CYS A 207 3.49 4.54 -30.21
CA CYS A 207 2.98 3.22 -29.86
C CYS A 207 2.70 3.04 -28.36
N PHE A 208 2.68 4.11 -27.57
CA PHE A 208 2.47 4.01 -26.11
C PHE A 208 1.22 3.19 -25.73
N CYS A 209 0.08 3.44 -26.38
CA CYS A 209 -1.15 2.71 -26.15
C CYS A 209 -1.15 1.25 -26.63
N TYR A 210 -0.14 0.84 -27.42
CA TYR A 210 0.05 -0.55 -27.87
C TYR A 210 1.09 -1.32 -27.06
N MET A 211 1.63 -0.71 -25.99
CA MET A 211 2.50 -1.44 -25.07
C MET A 211 1.62 -2.37 -24.21
N ASP A 212 1.90 -3.67 -24.24
CA ASP A 212 1.16 -4.67 -23.46
C ASP A 212 1.00 -4.25 -21.98
N ILE A 213 2.05 -3.67 -21.40
CA ILE A 213 2.03 -3.19 -20.01
C ILE A 213 1.02 -2.07 -19.77
N VAL A 214 0.88 -1.14 -20.73
CA VAL A 214 -0.04 0.00 -20.63
C VAL A 214 -1.48 -0.52 -20.71
N GLU A 215 -1.76 -1.44 -21.62
CA GLU A 215 -3.07 -2.11 -21.72
C GLU A 215 -3.42 -2.83 -20.42
N ILE A 216 -2.51 -3.63 -19.86
CA ILE A 216 -2.70 -4.35 -18.58
C ILE A 216 -3.05 -3.37 -17.45
N ILE A 217 -2.33 -2.24 -17.33
CA ILE A 217 -2.57 -1.27 -16.26
C ILE A 217 -3.90 -0.54 -16.46
N ILE A 218 -4.25 -0.18 -17.70
CA ILE A 218 -5.53 0.45 -18.01
C ILE A 218 -6.68 -0.49 -17.61
N GLU A 219 -6.61 -1.76 -18.04
CA GLU A 219 -7.61 -2.77 -17.67
C GLU A 219 -7.70 -2.93 -16.14
N ALA A 220 -6.57 -3.06 -15.45
CA ALA A 220 -6.52 -3.12 -14.00
C ALA A 220 -7.22 -1.92 -13.36
N ALA A 221 -6.96 -0.69 -13.83
CA ALA A 221 -7.55 0.53 -13.29
C ALA A 221 -9.08 0.56 -13.42
N PHE A 222 -9.62 -0.05 -14.48
CA PHE A 222 -11.07 -0.21 -14.68
C PHE A 222 -11.66 -1.36 -13.87
N GLU A 223 -10.93 -2.45 -13.65
CA GLU A 223 -11.41 -3.59 -12.87
C GLU A 223 -11.52 -3.29 -11.38
N VAL A 224 -10.63 -2.46 -10.83
CA VAL A 224 -10.54 -2.20 -9.40
C VAL A 224 -11.37 -1.00 -8.91
N GLU A 225 -12.03 -0.25 -9.81
CA GLU A 225 -12.64 1.05 -9.50
C GLU A 225 -13.63 1.04 -8.33
N THR A 226 -14.34 -0.08 -8.12
CA THR A 226 -15.33 -0.18 -7.04
C THR A 226 -14.70 -0.25 -5.65
N SER A 227 -13.46 -0.70 -5.56
CA SER A 227 -12.81 -1.06 -4.29
C SER A 227 -11.58 -0.19 -4.03
N ILE A 228 -10.76 0.07 -5.06
CA ILE A 228 -9.50 0.84 -4.97
C ILE A 228 -9.71 2.26 -5.49
N CYS A 229 -9.23 3.25 -4.75
CA CYS A 229 -9.29 4.65 -5.18
C CYS A 229 -8.11 5.05 -6.06
N LYS A 230 -6.91 4.51 -5.80
CA LYS A 230 -5.69 4.88 -6.52
C LYS A 230 -4.70 3.71 -6.60
N ILE A 231 -4.19 3.46 -7.81
CA ILE A 231 -3.01 2.63 -8.06
C ILE A 231 -1.79 3.54 -8.08
N TRP A 232 -0.82 3.25 -7.23
CA TRP A 232 0.41 4.01 -7.09
C TRP A 232 1.57 3.31 -7.79
N PHE A 233 2.39 4.09 -8.49
CA PHE A 233 3.70 3.68 -8.96
C PHE A 233 4.75 4.13 -7.96
N ILE A 234 5.58 3.23 -7.47
CA ILE A 234 6.70 3.59 -6.59
C ILE A 234 7.98 3.64 -7.41
N ASP A 235 8.59 4.80 -7.51
CA ASP A 235 9.90 4.95 -8.13
C ASP A 235 10.97 5.18 -7.06
N HIS A 236 11.77 4.15 -6.81
CA HIS A 236 12.87 4.20 -5.85
C HIS A 236 14.02 5.12 -6.26
N SER A 237 14.11 5.51 -7.54
CA SER A 237 15.09 6.47 -8.01
C SER A 237 14.67 7.93 -7.75
N LEU A 238 13.39 8.19 -7.46
CA LEU A 238 12.87 9.51 -7.11
C LEU A 238 13.04 9.79 -5.62
N ARG A 239 13.93 10.73 -5.30
CA ARG A 239 14.15 11.22 -3.93
C ARG A 239 13.73 12.67 -3.79
N ARG A 240 13.08 13.01 -2.69
CA ARG A 240 12.81 14.40 -2.33
C ARG A 240 14.13 15.14 -2.06
N ARG A 241 14.26 16.36 -2.57
CA ARG A 241 15.45 17.18 -2.34
C ARG A 241 15.47 17.70 -0.90
N ALA A 242 16.67 17.78 -0.31
CA ALA A 242 16.86 18.29 1.05
C ALA A 242 16.50 19.79 1.21
N ASP A 243 16.52 20.56 0.12
CA ASP A 243 16.14 21.98 0.08
C ASP A 243 14.65 22.21 -0.25
N ALA A 244 13.87 21.13 -0.46
CA ALA A 244 12.45 21.22 -0.71
C ALA A 244 11.70 21.76 0.53
N PRO A 245 10.61 22.52 0.34
CA PRO A 245 9.75 22.92 1.45
C PRO A 245 9.17 21.69 2.15
N THR A 246 8.71 21.88 3.40
CA THR A 246 7.96 20.85 4.14
C THR A 246 6.82 20.32 3.29
N PHE A 247 6.67 19.00 3.24
CA PHE A 247 5.55 18.38 2.52
C PHE A 247 4.24 18.64 3.26
N GLU A 248 3.23 19.09 2.53
CA GLU A 248 1.87 19.22 3.06
C GLU A 248 1.18 17.85 3.00
N GLU A 249 1.27 17.13 4.12
CA GLU A 249 0.61 15.84 4.27
C GLU A 249 -0.90 15.99 4.40
N LYS A 250 -1.61 15.20 3.62
CA LYS A 250 -3.06 15.05 3.64
C LYS A 250 -3.36 13.61 4.01
N SER A 251 -4.10 13.41 5.08
CA SER A 251 -4.47 12.08 5.59
C SER A 251 -5.82 12.09 6.29
N GLY A 252 -6.71 13.03 5.92
CA GLY A 252 -8.03 13.20 6.55
C GLY A 252 -9.06 12.18 6.09
N ASN A 253 -8.84 11.59 4.92
CA ASN A 253 -9.65 10.54 4.29
C ASN A 253 -8.78 9.82 3.25
N TRP A 254 -9.30 8.72 2.69
CA TRP A 254 -8.59 7.90 1.71
C TRP A 254 -8.44 8.52 0.33
N ILE A 255 -9.23 9.54 -0.03
CA ILE A 255 -9.14 10.17 -1.35
C ILE A 255 -7.91 11.08 -1.40
N GLU A 256 -7.64 11.78 -0.30
CA GLU A 256 -6.58 12.78 -0.22
C GLU A 256 -5.26 12.24 0.34
N THR A 257 -5.19 10.97 0.75
CA THR A 257 -3.96 10.38 1.31
C THR A 257 -2.81 10.50 0.31
N ASN A 258 -1.74 11.20 0.71
CA ASN A 258 -0.60 11.50 -0.17
C ASN A 258 0.77 11.16 0.44
N ALA A 259 0.79 10.59 1.66
CA ALA A 259 2.01 10.23 2.38
C ALA A 259 1.81 8.89 3.08
N PHE A 260 2.79 7.99 2.90
CA PHE A 260 2.79 6.65 3.46
C PHE A 260 4.13 6.35 4.14
N TYR A 261 4.09 5.65 5.27
CA TYR A 261 5.23 5.50 6.16
C TYR A 261 5.68 4.04 6.21
N ALA A 262 6.85 3.76 5.65
CA ALA A 262 7.58 2.52 5.87
C ALA A 262 8.43 2.65 7.15
N SER A 263 9.11 1.57 7.55
CA SER A 263 9.94 1.58 8.75
C SER A 263 11.25 2.38 8.62
N ASP A 264 11.71 2.63 7.39
CA ASP A 264 12.99 3.29 7.09
C ASP A 264 12.84 4.62 6.35
N ARG A 265 11.70 4.85 5.69
CA ARG A 265 11.43 6.02 4.84
C ARG A 265 9.95 6.33 4.79
N ARG A 266 9.63 7.49 4.23
CA ARG A 266 8.27 7.81 3.81
C ARG A 266 8.18 7.90 2.29
N LEU A 267 7.06 7.44 1.75
CA LEU A 267 6.69 7.54 0.34
C LEU A 267 5.70 8.70 0.19
N LEU A 268 6.01 9.66 -0.66
CA LEU A 268 5.22 10.88 -0.82
C LEU A 268 4.78 11.01 -2.28
N GLU A 269 3.53 11.45 -2.47
CA GLU A 269 2.96 11.75 -3.77
C GLU A 269 3.76 12.84 -4.48
N LEU A 270 4.08 12.56 -5.73
CA LEU A 270 4.55 13.53 -6.70
C LEU A 270 3.33 14.01 -7.50
N ASP A 271 3.17 15.33 -7.60
CA ASP A 271 2.12 15.93 -8.43
C ASP A 271 2.43 15.71 -9.92
N ILE A 272 1.54 14.96 -10.59
CA ILE A 272 1.63 14.60 -12.01
C ILE A 272 0.78 15.53 -12.91
N GLY A 273 0.27 16.64 -12.36
CA GLY A 273 -0.55 17.60 -13.08
C GLY A 273 0.14 18.33 -14.24
N TYR A 274 -0.64 18.80 -15.21
CA TYR A 274 -0.10 19.60 -16.32
C TYR A 274 0.46 20.95 -15.83
N GLY A 275 1.73 21.21 -16.16
CA GLY A 275 2.36 22.51 -15.99
C GLY A 275 3.10 22.71 -14.65
N THR A 276 3.06 21.75 -13.75
CA THR A 276 3.97 21.68 -12.61
C THR A 276 5.22 20.92 -13.04
N SER A 277 6.34 21.63 -13.26
CA SER A 277 7.61 20.95 -13.48
C SER A 277 7.96 20.15 -12.20
N PRO A 278 8.05 18.81 -12.26
CA PRO A 278 8.33 17.95 -11.09
C PRO A 278 9.64 18.28 -10.39
N ASN A 279 10.55 18.91 -11.14
CA ASN A 279 11.98 18.94 -10.89
C ASN A 279 12.42 19.87 -9.74
N TYR A 280 11.57 20.73 -9.19
CA TYR A 280 12.03 21.67 -8.15
C TYR A 280 12.20 21.02 -6.78
N HIS A 281 11.41 19.98 -6.47
CA HIS A 281 11.41 19.36 -5.14
C HIS A 281 11.86 17.91 -5.15
N TRP A 282 12.06 17.34 -6.33
CA TRP A 282 12.42 15.96 -6.54
C TRP A 282 13.70 15.87 -7.37
N GLN A 283 14.47 14.82 -7.14
CA GLN A 283 15.67 14.50 -7.90
C GLN A 283 15.75 13.01 -8.18
N TYR A 284 16.19 12.65 -9.38
CA TYR A 284 16.52 11.28 -9.72
C TYR A 284 17.93 10.95 -9.20
N LEU A 285 18.07 9.82 -8.51
CA LEU A 285 19.36 9.35 -7.96
C LEU A 285 20.30 8.81 -9.04
N ARG A 286 19.73 8.35 -10.17
CA ARG A 286 20.47 7.90 -11.34
C ARG A 286 19.89 8.59 -12.57
N PRO A 287 20.71 9.00 -13.56
CA PRO A 287 20.20 9.53 -14.81
C PRO A 287 19.24 8.53 -15.46
N VAL A 288 18.08 9.01 -15.90
CA VAL A 288 17.10 8.19 -16.63
C VAL A 288 17.54 8.14 -18.09
N GLY A 289 18.37 7.16 -18.43
CA GLY A 289 18.88 6.97 -19.79
C GLY A 289 20.07 7.88 -20.16
N ASP A 290 20.59 7.67 -21.37
CA ASP A 290 21.87 8.22 -21.87
C ASP A 290 21.67 9.23 -23.03
N ILE A 291 20.48 9.86 -23.14
CA ILE A 291 20.09 10.63 -24.33
C ILE A 291 19.43 11.95 -23.94
N SER A 292 19.67 12.97 -24.77
CA SER A 292 19.32 14.39 -24.69
C SER A 292 17.84 14.77 -24.46
N ASP A 293 16.94 13.81 -24.20
CA ASP A 293 15.51 14.01 -23.88
C ASP A 293 15.16 13.25 -22.57
N GLU A 294 15.84 13.60 -21.47
CA GLU A 294 15.71 12.95 -20.14
C GLU A 294 14.26 12.95 -19.60
N ASP A 295 13.43 13.92 -20.00
CA ASP A 295 12.06 14.05 -19.51
C ASP A 295 11.14 12.94 -20.06
N CYS A 296 11.31 12.50 -21.32
CA CYS A 296 10.40 11.56 -21.97
C CYS A 296 10.59 10.08 -21.55
N ALA A 297 11.69 9.76 -20.86
CA ALA A 297 11.91 8.42 -20.30
C ALA A 297 11.59 8.34 -18.81
N SER A 298 11.22 9.47 -18.18
CA SER A 298 10.99 9.57 -16.74
C SER A 298 9.73 8.81 -16.29
N SER A 299 9.75 8.34 -15.04
CA SER A 299 8.57 7.79 -14.37
C SER A 299 7.42 8.79 -14.30
N HIS A 300 7.74 10.08 -14.10
CA HIS A 300 6.75 11.15 -14.12
C HIS A 300 6.02 11.21 -15.45
N TYR A 301 6.76 11.27 -16.56
CA TYR A 301 6.17 11.35 -17.88
C TYR A 301 5.38 10.08 -18.23
N PHE A 302 5.90 8.90 -17.89
CA PHE A 302 5.18 7.63 -18.07
C PHE A 302 3.83 7.61 -17.35
N VAL A 303 3.82 7.94 -16.04
CA VAL A 303 2.60 7.93 -15.24
C VAL A 303 1.61 9.00 -15.69
N GLN A 304 2.11 10.17 -16.09
CA GLN A 304 1.29 11.25 -16.65
C GLN A 304 0.60 10.81 -17.95
N SER A 305 1.36 10.24 -18.91
CA SER A 305 0.81 9.72 -20.17
C SER A 305 -0.19 8.59 -19.94
N LEU A 306 0.06 7.72 -18.96
CA LEU A 306 -0.88 6.66 -18.58
C LEU A 306 -2.18 7.23 -18.01
N ALA A 307 -2.12 8.24 -17.13
CA ALA A 307 -3.29 8.89 -16.56
C ALA A 307 -4.12 9.63 -17.63
N GLU A 308 -3.48 10.18 -18.65
CA GLU A 308 -4.13 10.72 -19.85
C GLU A 308 -4.87 9.64 -20.64
N GLU A 309 -4.20 8.54 -20.95
CA GLU A 309 -4.78 7.43 -21.71
C GLU A 309 -5.98 6.82 -20.99
N ILE A 310 -5.91 6.60 -19.67
CA ILE A 310 -7.05 6.10 -18.88
C ILE A 310 -8.24 7.06 -19.00
N ARG A 311 -8.00 8.37 -18.85
CA ARG A 311 -9.05 9.39 -18.95
C ARG A 311 -9.68 9.43 -20.33
N ASP A 312 -8.89 9.27 -21.40
CA ASP A 312 -9.42 9.21 -22.76
C ASP A 312 -10.28 7.95 -22.97
N ASN A 313 -9.88 6.81 -22.37
CA ASN A 313 -10.65 5.56 -22.38
C ASN A 313 -11.92 5.58 -21.51
N MET A 314 -12.03 6.47 -20.52
CA MET A 314 -13.28 6.64 -19.75
C MET A 314 -14.44 7.15 -20.61
N TYR A 315 -14.13 7.89 -21.67
CA TYR A 315 -15.09 8.41 -22.64
C TYR A 315 -15.20 7.46 -23.84
N ASP A 316 -15.90 6.33 -23.70
CA ASP A 316 -16.27 5.51 -24.86
C ASP A 316 -17.26 6.30 -25.73
N HIS A 317 -16.73 6.87 -26.82
CA HIS A 317 -17.45 7.70 -27.78
C HIS A 317 -18.56 6.93 -28.53
N CYS A 318 -18.59 5.59 -28.43
CA CYS A 318 -19.48 4.76 -29.22
C CYS A 318 -20.81 4.42 -28.54
N ASN A 319 -20.86 4.37 -27.20
CA ASN A 319 -22.03 3.86 -26.47
C ASN A 319 -22.64 4.83 -25.44
N GLY A 320 -22.01 5.97 -25.19
CA GLY A 320 -22.51 6.97 -24.22
C GLY A 320 -22.50 6.49 -22.76
N VAL A 321 -21.85 5.36 -22.47
CA VAL A 321 -21.63 4.84 -21.12
C VAL A 321 -20.27 5.32 -20.65
N VAL A 322 -20.25 6.14 -19.60
CA VAL A 322 -19.00 6.56 -18.94
C VAL A 322 -18.48 5.39 -18.14
N ARG A 323 -17.33 4.84 -18.53
CA ARG A 323 -16.61 3.84 -17.74
C ARG A 323 -15.80 4.59 -16.69
N ARG A 324 -15.82 4.13 -15.43
CA ARG A 324 -15.01 4.73 -14.37
C ARG A 324 -13.78 3.87 -14.13
N ALA A 325 -12.65 4.53 -13.91
CA ALA A 325 -11.40 3.92 -13.50
C ALA A 325 -10.95 4.55 -12.17
N CYS A 326 -10.14 3.82 -11.41
CA CYS A 326 -9.42 4.41 -10.29
C CYS A 326 -8.35 5.41 -10.78
N GLU A 327 -7.88 6.27 -9.87
CA GLU A 327 -6.79 7.19 -10.18
C GLU A 327 -5.45 6.45 -10.27
N ILE A 328 -4.51 7.04 -11.00
CA ILE A 328 -3.10 6.62 -10.96
C ILE A 328 -2.28 7.73 -10.30
N GLY A 329 -1.29 7.36 -9.48
CA GLY A 329 -0.35 8.30 -8.87
C GLY A 329 1.09 7.81 -8.90
N LEU A 330 2.02 8.72 -8.63
CA LEU A 330 3.46 8.43 -8.53
C LEU A 330 3.95 8.76 -7.13
N LEU A 331 4.71 7.85 -6.53
CA LEU A 331 5.36 7.99 -5.23
C LEU A 331 6.87 8.00 -5.42
N GLY A 332 7.51 9.03 -4.87
CA GLY A 332 8.94 9.03 -4.57
C GLY A 332 9.17 8.88 -3.07
N TRP A 333 10.43 8.87 -2.64
CA TRP A 333 10.76 8.70 -1.22
C TRP A 333 11.46 9.90 -0.60
N ASP A 334 11.32 10.02 0.71
CA ASP A 334 11.99 10.99 1.58
C ASP A 334 12.44 10.30 2.87
N ASP A 335 13.46 10.86 3.51
CA ASP A 335 13.95 10.37 4.80
C ASP A 335 12.89 10.63 5.90
N LEU A 336 12.91 9.82 6.98
CA LEU A 336 12.00 9.94 8.14
C LEU A 336 12.35 11.10 9.08
#